data_AF-X7YIR8-F1
#
_entry.id   AF-X7YIR8-F1
#
_cell.length_a   1.000
_cell.length_b   1.000
_cell.length_c   1.000
_cell.angle_alpha   90.00
_cell.angle_beta   90.00
_cell.angle_gamma   90.00
#
_symmetry.space_group_name_H-M   'P 1'
#
loop_
_entity.id
_entity.type
_entity.pdbx_description
1 polymer ?
#
loop_
_entity_poly.entity_id
_entity_poly.type
_entity_poly.pdbx_seq_one_letter_code
_entity_poly.pdbx_strand_id
1 'polypeptide(L)' 'MSRIVEIEGPDEKLDPDVERNLRMVVHGWLAFTFELCRQRIIDPSTDAGQLADACAHALLDAVSRVPAFHHAGRRDRAR' A
#
# COMPACT_ATOMS: atom_id res chain seq x y z
N MET A 1 -8.00 -8.18 19.16
CA MET A 1 -8.33 -7.14 18.16
C MET A 1 -7.43 -5.94 18.42
N SER A 2 -6.38 -5.77 17.61
CA SER A 2 -5.53 -4.58 17.68
C SER A 2 -6.31 -3.39 17.12
N ARG A 3 -6.38 -2.28 17.87
CA ARG A 3 -7.00 -1.04 17.37
C ARG A 3 -6.12 -0.47 16.27
N ILE A 4 -6.75 0.07 15.22
CA ILE A 4 -6.08 0.95 14.27
C ILE A 4 -5.66 2.19 15.08
N VAL A 5 -4.36 2.44 15.14
CA VAL A 5 -3.77 3.63 15.76
C VAL A 5 -3.51 4.62 14.64
N GLU A 6 -4.10 5.80 14.74
CA GLU A 6 -3.69 6.97 13.95
C GLU A 6 -2.26 7.31 14.36
N ILE A 7 -1.31 7.16 13.44
CA ILE A 7 0.06 7.62 13.65
C ILE A 7 0.11 9.03 13.08
N GLU A 8 0.30 10.03 13.94
CA GLU A 8 0.67 11.37 13.49
C GLU A 8 2.01 11.28 12.75
N GLY A 9 1.95 11.41 11.43
CA GLY A 9 3.14 11.66 10.60
C GLY A 9 3.65 13.08 10.84
N PRO A 10 4.91 13.37 10.50
CA PRO A 10 5.39 14.75 10.49
C PRO A 10 4.45 15.63 9.67
N ASP A 11 4.20 16.86 10.12
CA ASP A 11 3.35 17.88 9.46
C ASP A 11 3.94 18.35 8.10
N GLU A 12 5.01 17.69 7.65
CA GLU A 12 5.57 17.83 6.32
C GLU A 12 4.68 17.11 5.29
N LYS A 13 4.17 17.90 4.36
CA LYS A 13 3.49 17.38 3.18
C LYS A 13 4.41 16.42 2.43
N LEU A 14 3.85 15.30 2.00
CA LEU A 14 4.53 14.38 1.10
C LEU A 14 4.98 15.11 -0.16
N ASP A 15 6.10 14.66 -0.72
CA ASP A 15 6.49 15.08 -2.05
C ASP A 15 5.33 14.83 -3.04
N PRO A 16 4.95 15.80 -3.90
CA PRO A 16 3.77 15.67 -4.76
C PRO A 16 3.80 14.44 -5.68
N ASP A 17 4.99 14.01 -6.13
CA ASP A 17 5.11 12.81 -6.96
C ASP A 17 4.90 11.55 -6.12
N VAL A 18 5.38 11.54 -4.88
CA VAL A 18 5.13 10.47 -3.91
C VAL A 18 3.64 10.37 -3.60
N GLU A 19 2.98 11.49 -3.31
CA GLU A 19 1.54 11.54 -3.03
C GLU A 19 0.72 11.01 -4.23
N ARG A 20 1.05 11.47 -5.45
CA ARG A 20 0.39 10.98 -6.67
C ARG A 20 0.57 9.48 -6.86
N ASN A 21 1.81 8.98 -6.72
CA ASN A 21 2.12 7.57 -6.91
C ASN A 21 1.46 6.68 -5.84
N LEU A 22 1.46 7.11 -4.58
CA LEU A 22 0.75 6.41 -3.50
C LEU A 22 -0.76 6.35 -3.78
N ARG A 23 -1.36 7.46 -4.22
CA ARG A 23 -2.79 7.50 -4.57
C ARG A 23 -3.12 6.51 -5.68
N MET A 24 -2.30 6.44 -6.73
CA MET A 24 -2.46 5.44 -7.79
C MET A 24 -2.37 4.00 -7.27
N VAL A 25 -1.36 3.70 -6.44
CA VAL A 25 -1.16 2.37 -5.85
C VAL A 25 -2.35 1.95 -4.99
N VAL A 26 -2.83 2.84 -4.10
CA VAL A 26 -3.96 2.55 -3.21
C VAL A 26 -5.24 2.31 -4.01
N HIS A 27 -5.53 3.14 -5.01
CA HIS A 27 -6.72 2.93 -5.84
C HIS A 27 -6.63 1.63 -6.66
N GLY A 28 -5.45 1.30 -7.20
CA GLY A 28 -5.23 0.01 -7.87
C GLY A 28 -5.42 -1.18 -6.92
N TRP A 29 -4.91 -1.09 -5.70
CA TRP A 29 -5.09 -2.13 -4.67
C TRP A 29 -6.55 -2.30 -4.24
N LEU A 30 -7.31 -1.21 -4.11
CA LEU A 30 -8.76 -1.28 -3.83
C LEU A 30 -9.51 -1.99 -4.95
N ALA A 31 -9.21 -1.68 -6.21
CA ALA A 31 -9.79 -2.35 -7.36
C ALA A 31 -9.46 -3.86 -7.37
N PHE A 32 -8.20 -4.21 -7.12
CA PHE A 32 -7.76 -5.62 -6.98
C PHE A 32 -8.51 -6.36 -5.86
N THR A 33 -8.66 -5.72 -4.70
CA THR A 33 -9.37 -6.29 -3.54
C THR A 33 -10.85 -6.52 -3.87
N PHE A 34 -11.52 -5.58 -4.53
CA PHE A 34 -12.91 -5.76 -4.95
C PHE A 34 -13.07 -6.91 -5.94
N GLU A 35 -12.14 -7.06 -6.88
CA GLU A 35 -12.17 -8.17 -7.83
C GLU A 35 -11.99 -9.52 -7.12
N LEU A 36 -11.08 -9.64 -6.15
CA LEU A 36 -10.93 -10.86 -5.37
C LEU A 36 -12.19 -11.19 -4.53
N CYS A 37 -12.81 -10.18 -3.92
CA CYS A 37 -14.10 -10.35 -3.24
C CYS A 37 -15.19 -10.83 -4.21
N ARG A 38 -15.24 -10.29 -5.42
CA ARG A 38 -16.19 -10.72 -6.45
C ARG A 38 -15.95 -12.16 -6.89
N GLN A 39 -14.70 -12.54 -7.13
CA GLN A 39 -14.33 -13.91 -7.51
C GLN A 39 -14.69 -14.91 -6.41
N ARG A 40 -14.50 -14.56 -5.14
CA ARG A 40 -14.93 -15.38 -4.00
C ARG A 40 -16.45 -15.58 -3.95
N ILE A 41 -17.24 -14.56 -4.29
CA ILE A 41 -18.71 -14.70 -4.34
C ILE A 41 -19.11 -15.70 -5.43
N ILE A 42 -18.41 -15.71 -6.56
CA ILE A 42 -18.64 -16.64 -7.67
C ILE A 42 -18.17 -18.05 -7.33
N ASP A 43 -16.99 -18.18 -6.73
CA ASP A 43 -16.39 -19.44 -6.30
C ASP A 43 -16.02 -19.39 -4.80
N PRO A 44 -16.93 -19.87 -3.93
CA PRO A 44 -16.73 -19.84 -2.48
C PRO A 44 -15.73 -20.89 -1.99
N SER A 45 -15.14 -21.71 -2.87
CA SER A 45 -14.14 -22.71 -2.49
C SER A 45 -12.79 -22.10 -2.06
N THR A 46 -12.55 -20.83 -2.41
CA THR A 46 -11.36 -20.09 -2.00
C THR A 46 -11.38 -19.77 -0.50
N ASP A 47 -10.23 -19.77 0.18
CA ASP A 47 -10.15 -19.40 1.61
C ASP A 47 -10.11 -17.87 1.82
N ALA A 48 -10.86 -17.37 2.81
CA ALA A 48 -10.99 -15.94 3.05
C ALA A 48 -9.72 -15.36 3.66
N GLY A 49 -9.09 -16.10 4.57
CA GLY A 49 -7.86 -15.70 5.23
C GLY A 49 -6.74 -15.57 4.21
N GLN A 50 -6.56 -16.58 3.37
CA GLN A 50 -5.55 -16.59 2.33
C GLN A 50 -5.72 -15.45 1.31
N LEU A 51 -6.96 -15.11 0.93
CA LEU A 51 -7.22 -13.96 0.06
C LEU A 51 -6.90 -12.63 0.77
N ALA A 52 -7.24 -12.50 2.05
CA ALA A 52 -6.92 -11.31 2.83
C ALA A 52 -5.39 -11.12 2.97
N ASP A 53 -4.66 -12.19 3.24
CA ASP A 53 -3.20 -12.19 3.31
C ASP A 53 -2.57 -11.83 1.97
N ALA A 54 -3.10 -12.36 0.86
CA ALA A 54 -2.65 -12.00 -0.48
C ALA A 54 -2.88 -10.51 -0.78
N CYS A 55 -4.02 -9.95 -0.40
CA CYS A 55 -4.29 -8.52 -0.51
C CYS A 55 -3.29 -7.69 0.32
N ALA A 56 -3.01 -8.08 1.56
CA ALA A 56 -2.07 -7.38 2.43
C ALA A 56 -0.65 -7.38 1.85
N HIS A 57 -0.16 -8.54 1.40
CA HIS A 57 1.15 -8.66 0.77
C HIS A 57 1.24 -7.87 -0.54
N ALA A 58 0.20 -7.88 -1.37
CA ALA A 58 0.16 -7.11 -2.62
C ALA A 58 0.24 -5.60 -2.36
N LEU A 59 -0.45 -5.09 -1.33
CA LEU A 59 -0.35 -3.67 -0.95
C LEU A 59 1.07 -3.32 -0.51
N LEU A 60 1.65 -4.13 0.38
CA LEU A 60 2.99 -3.89 0.92
C LEU A 60 4.05 -3.91 -0.18
N ASP A 61 3.98 -4.87 -1.11
CA ASP A 61 4.88 -4.92 -2.27
C ASP A 61 4.69 -3.68 -3.16
N ALA A 62 3.45 -3.31 -3.51
CA ALA A 62 3.19 -2.16 -4.37
C ALA A 62 3.64 -0.83 -3.75
N VAL A 63 3.42 -0.64 -2.43
CA VAL A 63 3.87 0.55 -1.69
C VAL A 63 5.40 0.60 -1.62
N SER A 64 6.08 -0.54 -1.43
CA SER A 64 7.55 -0.60 -1.37
C SER A 64 8.23 -0.17 -2.68
N ARG A 65 7.51 -0.22 -3.80
CA ARG A 65 7.99 0.21 -5.13
C ARG A 65 7.83 1.71 -5.38
N VAL A 66 7.14 2.45 -4.51
CA VAL A 66 7.02 3.90 -4.65
C VAL A 66 8.38 4.53 -4.34
N PRO A 67 8.97 5.35 -5.25
CA PRO A 67 10.36 5.83 -5.13
C PRO A 67 10.70 6.72 -3.91
N ALA A 68 9.73 7.02 -3.05
CA ALA A 68 9.85 7.90 -1.88
C ALA A 68 10.97 7.49 -0.92
N PHE A 69 11.20 6.19 -0.75
CA PHE A 69 12.12 5.66 0.26
C PHE A 69 13.58 5.58 -0.19
N HIS A 70 13.89 5.83 -1.46
CA HIS A 70 15.24 5.66 -2.01
C HIS A 70 16.13 6.92 -1.91
N HIS A 71 15.60 8.06 -1.46
CA HIS A 71 16.33 9.34 -1.47
C HIS A 71 16.89 9.80 -0.10
N ALA A 72 16.66 9.07 0.99
CA ALA A 72 17.16 9.44 2.32
C ALA A 72 18.69 9.32 2.49
N GLY A 73 19.42 8.72 1.53
CA GLY A 73 20.85 8.41 1.68
C GLY A 73 21.86 9.28 0.90
N ARG A 74 21.44 10.34 0.19
CA ARG A 74 22.34 11.06 -0.74
C ARG A 74 22.58 12.54 -0.45
N ARG A 75 22.15 13.09 0.69
CA ARG A 75 22.36 14.51 1.02
C ARG A 75 23.59 14.84 1.89
N ASP A 76 24.36 13.86 2.37
CA ASP A 76 25.47 14.10 3.31
C ASP A 76 26.88 13.82 2.76
N ARG A 77 27.10 13.89 1.44
CA ARG A 77 28.45 13.72 0.85
C ARG A 77 28.96 14.90 0.02
N ALA A 78 28.46 16.10 0.29
CA ALA A 78 28.97 17.30 -0.36
C ALA A 78 28.91 18.54 0.55
N ARG A 79 29.68 18.55 1.64
CA ARG A 79 30.48 19.70 2.08
C ARG A 79 31.31 19.39 3.31
#